data_AF-A0A527X290-F1
#
_entry.id   AF-A0A527X290-F1
#
_cell.length_a   1.000
_cell.length_b   1.000
_cell.length_c   1.000
_cell.angle_alpha   90.00
_cell.angle_beta   90.00
_cell.angle_gamma   90.00
#
_symmetry.space_group_name_H-M   'P 1'
#
loop_
_entity.id
_entity.type
_entity.pdbx_description
1 polymer ?
#
loop_
_entity_poly.entity_id
_entity_poly.type
_entity_poly.pdbx_seq_one_letter_code
_entity_poly.pdbx_strand_id
1 'polypeptide(L)'
;MGPDPSLADWELESLQPIRARLLLSAERLKAAGCDFFVCPDNTAHLALESAGPELPLPGLHIADVVVSEAVRKGYLKLGVLGAKWRMSKSMYYEAATR
;
A
#
# COMPACT_ATOMS: atom_id res chain seq x y z
N MET A 1 -3.99 25.32 11.48
CA MET A 1 -3.51 24.01 11.03
C MET A 1 -2.36 24.27 10.08
N GLY A 2 -1.12 23.90 10.46
CA GLY A 2 -0.01 23.89 9.51
C GLY A 2 -0.24 22.81 8.44
N PRO A 3 0.52 22.82 7.33
CA PRO A 3 0.46 21.74 6.35
C PRO A 3 0.73 20.40 7.07
N ASP A 4 -0.04 19.37 6.72
CA ASP A 4 0.20 18.03 7.23
C ASP A 4 1.65 17.66 6.87
N PRO A 5 2.52 17.40 7.87
CA PRO A 5 3.93 17.11 7.61
C PRO A 5 4.12 15.86 6.73
N SER A 6 3.12 14.98 6.63
CA SER A 6 3.16 13.85 5.71
C SER A 6 3.02 14.25 4.24
N LEU A 7 2.33 15.36 3.91
CA LEU A 7 2.21 15.85 2.52
C LEU A 7 3.58 16.24 1.96
N ALA A 8 4.42 16.89 2.77
CA ALA A 8 5.78 17.23 2.37
C ALA A 8 6.63 15.97 2.11
N ASP A 9 6.49 14.93 2.93
CA ASP A 9 7.20 13.67 2.70
C ASP A 9 6.72 12.94 1.43
N TRP A 10 5.41 13.01 1.13
CA TRP A 10 4.85 12.49 -0.12
C TRP A 10 5.35 13.28 -1.34
N GLU A 11 5.45 14.60 -1.24
CA GLU A 11 5.97 15.48 -2.29
C GLU A 11 7.48 15.29 -2.52
N LEU A 12 8.23 14.94 -1.47
CA LEU A 12 9.67 14.67 -1.52
C LEU A 12 10.01 13.20 -1.79
N GLU A 13 9.01 12.35 -2.02
CA GLU A 13 9.15 10.89 -2.20
C GLU A 13 9.93 10.20 -1.06
N SER A 14 9.86 10.76 0.15
CA SER A 14 10.57 10.24 1.32
C SER A 14 9.75 9.11 1.95
N LEU A 15 9.93 7.89 1.44
CA LEU A 15 9.15 6.72 1.86
C LEU A 15 9.41 6.28 3.31
N GLN A 16 10.61 6.53 3.85
CA GLN A 16 10.98 6.04 5.18
C GLN A 16 10.19 6.70 6.33
N PRO A 17 10.05 8.03 6.40
CA PRO A 17 9.16 8.69 7.36
C PRO A 17 7.70 8.22 7.24
N ILE A 18 7.22 8.01 6.02
CA ILE A 18 5.87 7.51 5.77
C ILE A 18 5.73 6.10 6.33
N ARG A 19 6.69 5.22 6.02
CA ARG A 19 6.72 3.84 6.51
C ARG A 19 6.71 3.80 8.03
N ALA A 20 7.49 4.66 8.70
CA ALA A 20 7.52 4.73 10.17
C ALA A 20 6.14 5.07 10.76
N ARG A 21 5.40 5.99 10.13
CA ARG A 21 4.02 6.33 10.54
C ARG A 21 3.03 5.18 10.32
N LEU A 22 3.16 4.48 9.19
CA LEU A 22 2.34 3.32 8.87
C LEU A 22 2.65 2.13 9.79
N LEU A 23 3.93 1.91 10.13
CA LEU A 23 4.37 0.92 11.12
C LEU A 23 3.74 1.20 12.49
N LEU A 24 3.80 2.44 12.98
CA LEU A 24 3.15 2.85 14.22
C LEU A 24 1.63 2.60 14.19
N SER A 25 0.99 2.77 13.03
CA SER A 25 -0.43 2.47 12.85
C SER A 25 -0.70 0.97 12.94
N ALA A 26 0.15 0.13 12.33
CA ALA A 26 0.06 -1.33 12.43
C ALA A 26 0.32 -1.83 13.87
N GLU A 27 1.26 -1.23 14.61
CA GLU A 27 1.51 -1.53 16.02
C GLU A 27 0.28 -1.26 16.90
N ARG A 28 -0.40 -0.13 16.65
CA ARG A 28 -1.66 0.21 17.35
C ARG A 28 -2.77 -0.79 17.06
N LEU A 29 -2.90 -1.24 15.81
CA LEU A 29 -3.85 -2.29 15.44
C LEU A 29 -3.51 -3.63 16.12
N LYS A 30 -2.22 -3.99 16.21
CA LYS A 30 -1.78 -5.19 16.94
C LYS A 30 -2.15 -5.11 18.40
N ALA A 31 -1.89 -3.97 19.05
CA ALA A 31 -2.21 -3.74 20.45
C ALA A 31 -3.73 -3.78 20.71
N ALA A 32 -4.55 -3.43 19.71
CA ALA A 32 -6.01 -3.55 19.77
C ALA A 32 -6.53 -4.99 19.54
N GLY A 33 -5.66 -5.96 19.27
CA GLY A 33 -6.03 -7.37 19.07
C GLY A 33 -6.46 -7.71 17.64
N CYS A 34 -6.13 -6.89 16.64
CA CYS A 34 -6.40 -7.23 15.24
C CYS A 34 -5.48 -8.37 14.74
N ASP A 35 -6.01 -9.22 13.85
CA ASP A 35 -5.24 -10.29 13.20
C ASP A 35 -4.52 -9.84 11.92
N PHE A 36 -5.04 -8.81 11.25
CA PHE A 36 -4.50 -8.22 10.03
C PHE A 36 -4.96 -6.77 9.86
N PHE A 37 -4.40 -6.05 8.90
CA PHE A 37 -4.83 -4.69 8.55
C PHE A 37 -5.18 -4.54 7.06
N VAL A 38 -5.95 -3.49 6.74
CA VAL A 38 -6.26 -3.07 5.37
C VAL A 38 -5.82 -1.63 5.18
N CYS A 39 -5.10 -1.35 4.10
CA CYS A 39 -4.74 0.00 3.69
C CYS A 39 -5.48 0.38 2.40
N PRO A 40 -6.53 1.22 2.47
CA PRO A 40 -7.32 1.62 1.30
C PRO A 40 -6.64 2.70 0.43
N ASP A 41 -5.40 3.07 0.77
CA ASP A 41 -4.61 4.04 0.03
C ASP A 41 -3.61 3.31 -0.88
N ASN A 42 -3.75 3.51 -2.19
CA ASN A 42 -2.88 2.88 -3.18
C ASN A 42 -1.42 3.34 -3.09
N THR A 43 -1.19 4.59 -2.69
CA THR A 43 0.14 5.21 -2.64
C THR A 43 0.88 4.78 -1.38
N ALA A 44 0.15 4.60 -0.27
CA ALA A 44 0.69 4.06 0.99
C ALA A 44 1.42 2.72 0.83
N HIS A 45 1.00 1.88 -0.13
CA HIS A 45 1.67 0.61 -0.41
C HIS A 45 3.13 0.77 -0.86
N LEU A 46 3.51 1.90 -1.50
CA LEU A 46 4.91 2.17 -1.83
C LEU A 46 5.79 2.23 -0.58
N ALA A 47 5.30 2.86 0.49
CA ALA A 47 6.02 2.95 1.75
C ALA A 47 5.95 1.62 2.53
N LEU A 48 4.82 0.93 2.52
CA LEU A 48 4.66 -0.38 3.18
C LEU A 48 5.59 -1.45 2.59
N GLU A 49 5.78 -1.44 1.26
CA GLU A 49 6.65 -2.37 0.54
C GLU A 49 8.12 -1.92 0.50
N SER A 50 8.42 -0.68 0.92
CA SER A 50 9.79 -0.20 1.00
C SER A 50 10.59 -0.95 2.09
N ALA A 51 11.91 -1.04 1.89
CA ALA A 51 12.82 -1.71 2.81
C ALA A 51 12.67 -1.20 4.25
N GLY A 52 12.68 -2.12 5.22
CA GLY A 52 12.60 -1.80 6.64
C GLY A 52 12.23 -3.02 7.50
N PRO A 53 12.05 -2.82 8.81
CA PRO A 53 11.61 -3.87 9.74
C PRO A 53 10.26 -4.47 9.35
N GLU A 54 10.05 -5.74 9.63
CA GLU A 54 8.77 -6.41 9.38
C GLU A 54 7.61 -5.68 10.09
N LEU A 55 6.44 -5.66 9.45
CA LEU A 55 5.24 -5.11 10.07
C LEU A 55 4.73 -6.07 11.16
N PRO A 56 4.19 -5.55 12.27
CA PRO A 56 3.73 -6.37 13.40
C PRO A 56 2.46 -7.19 13.10
N LEU A 57 1.82 -6.92 11.94
CA LEU A 57 0.63 -7.60 11.45
C LEU A 57 0.73 -7.83 9.94
N PRO A 58 0.15 -8.92 9.43
CA PRO A 58 -0.05 -9.09 7.99
C PRO A 58 -1.01 -8.00 7.47
N GLY A 59 -0.73 -7.50 6.28
CA GLY A 59 -1.58 -6.54 5.58
C GLY A 59 -2.19 -7.15 4.32
N LEU A 60 -3.45 -6.82 4.03
CA LEU A 60 -4.02 -7.12 2.71
C LEU A 60 -3.52 -6.11 1.69
N HIS A 61 -2.80 -6.62 0.69
CA HIS A 61 -2.31 -5.81 -0.42
C HIS A 61 -3.43 -5.56 -1.43
N ILE A 62 -3.74 -4.29 -1.71
CA ILE A 62 -4.91 -3.93 -2.52
C ILE A 62 -4.81 -4.47 -3.95
N ALA A 63 -3.61 -4.53 -4.52
CA ALA A 63 -3.42 -5.03 -5.87
C ALA A 63 -3.65 -6.55 -5.95
N ASP A 64 -3.21 -7.30 -4.93
CA ASP A 64 -3.42 -8.75 -4.87
C ASP A 64 -4.90 -9.09 -4.75
N VAL A 65 -5.63 -8.34 -3.92
CA VAL A 65 -7.09 -8.50 -3.77
C VAL A 65 -7.82 -8.21 -5.08
N VAL A 66 -7.46 -7.12 -5.78
CA VAL A 66 -8.10 -6.74 -7.05
C VAL A 66 -7.80 -7.76 -8.15
N VAL A 67 -6.55 -8.23 -8.27
CA VAL A 67 -6.16 -9.25 -9.24
C VAL A 67 -6.88 -10.57 -8.98
N SER A 68 -6.88 -11.03 -7.72
CA SER A 68 -7.56 -12.28 -7.33
C SER A 68 -9.05 -12.23 -7.68
N GLU A 69 -9.71 -11.12 -7.40
CA GLU A 69 -11.13 -10.93 -7.73
C GLU A 69 -11.36 -10.87 -9.24
N ALA A 70 -10.45 -10.26 -9.99
CA ALA A 70 -10.56 -10.19 -11.43
C ALA A 70 -10.42 -11.58 -12.09
N VAL A 71 -9.47 -12.38 -11.62
CA VAL A 71 -9.29 -13.78 -12.03
C VAL A 71 -10.53 -14.59 -11.68
N ARG A 72 -11.06 -14.43 -10.46
CA ARG A 72 -12.29 -15.12 -10.02
C ARG A 72 -13.50 -14.79 -10.91
N LYS A 73 -13.55 -13.59 -11.48
CA LYS A 73 -14.59 -13.15 -12.44
C LYS A 73 -14.29 -13.50 -13.90
N GLY A 74 -13.16 -14.11 -14.21
CA GLY A 74 -12.77 -14.50 -15.56
C GLY A 74 -12.26 -13.35 -16.44
N TYR A 75 -11.81 -12.24 -15.85
CA TYR A 75 -11.21 -11.15 -16.62
C TYR A 75 -9.77 -11.49 -17.02
N LEU A 76 -9.46 -11.30 -18.30
CA LEU A 76 -8.12 -11.57 -18.87
C LEU A 76 -7.27 -10.30 -19.03
N LYS A 77 -7.87 -9.11 -18.90
CA LYS A 77 -7.22 -7.82 -19.08
C LYS A 77 -7.71 -6.84 -18.03
N LEU A 78 -6.78 -6.17 -17.37
CA LEU A 78 -7.06 -5.16 -16.34
C LEU A 78 -6.69 -3.77 -16.87
N GLY A 79 -7.67 -2.86 -16.89
CA GLY A 79 -7.42 -1.44 -17.08
C GLY A 79 -7.11 -0.78 -15.74
N VAL A 80 -5.91 -0.25 -15.58
CA VAL A 80 -5.49 0.44 -14.35
C VAL A 80 -5.52 1.95 -14.59
N LEU A 81 -6.31 2.65 -13.76
CA LEU A 81 -6.36 4.11 -13.73
C LEU A 81 -5.67 4.61 -12.46
N GLY A 82 -4.84 5.63 -12.59
CA GLY A 82 -4.11 6.20 -11.46
C GLY A 82 -3.40 7.49 -11.83
N ALA A 83 -2.89 8.20 -10.82
CA ALA A 83 -2.05 9.36 -11.03
C ALA A 83 -0.79 8.97 -11.82
N LYS A 84 -0.25 9.92 -12.61
CA LYS A 84 0.85 9.73 -13.57
C LYS A 84 2.06 8.97 -13.00
N TRP A 85 2.35 9.17 -11.71
CA TRP A 85 3.44 8.53 -10.96
C TRP A 85 3.25 7.03 -10.73
N ARG A 86 2.03 6.50 -10.80
CA ARG A 86 1.71 5.07 -10.53
C ARG A 86 1.89 4.16 -11.75
N MET A 87 2.14 4.73 -12.94
CA MET A 87 2.18 3.96 -14.19
C MET A 87 3.55 3.32 -14.50
N SER A 88 4.65 3.77 -13.88
CA SER A 88 6.00 3.29 -14.19
C SER A 88 6.41 2.00 -13.46
N LYS A 89 5.72 1.66 -12.36
CA LYS A 89 5.88 0.41 -11.58
C LYS A 89 4.55 0.03 -10.96
N SER A 90 3.62 -0.45 -11.78
CA SER A 90 2.28 -0.74 -11.29
C SER A 90 2.34 -1.98 -10.41
N MET A 91 2.17 -1.82 -9.10
CA MET A 91 1.94 -2.92 -8.15
C MET A 91 0.86 -3.91 -8.62
N TYR A 92 -0.06 -3.48 -9.49
CA TYR A 92 -1.04 -4.34 -10.15
C TYR A 92 -0.47 -5.23 -11.25
N TYR A 93 0.57 -4.78 -11.96
CA TYR A 93 1.28 -5.62 -12.92
C TYR A 93 2.03 -6.72 -12.18
N GLU A 94 2.78 -6.36 -11.13
CA GLU A 94 3.50 -7.34 -10.32
C GLU A 94 2.53 -8.36 -9.71
N ALA A 95 1.44 -7.90 -9.08
CA ALA A 95 0.39 -8.77 -8.53
C ALA A 95 -0.24 -9.69 -9.59
N ALA A 96 -0.41 -9.23 -10.83
CA ALA A 96 -0.95 -10.04 -11.93
C ALA A 96 0.04 -11.08 -12.49
N THR A 97 1.31 -11.01 -12.09
CA THR A 97 2.39 -11.91 -12.53
C THR A 97 2.95 -12.81 -11.42
N ARG A 98 2.47 -12.67 -10.18
CA ARG A 98 2.76 -13.57 -9.04
C ARG A 98 2.05 -14.90 -9.22
#